data_AF-A0A178EHH2-F1
#
_entry.id   AF-A0A178EHH2-F1
#
_cell.length_a   1.000
_cell.length_b   1.000
_cell.length_c   1.000
_cell.angle_alpha   90.00
_cell.angle_beta   90.00
_cell.angle_gamma   90.00
#
_symmetry.space_group_name_H-M   'P 1'
#
loop_
_entity.id
_entity.type
_entity.pdbx_description
1 polymer ?
#
loop_
_entity_poly.entity_id
_entity_poly.type
_entity_poly.pdbx_seq_one_letter_code
_entity_poly.pdbx_strand_id
1 'polypeptide(L)'
;MSTSMEPINPFADYYGEAVFVEDAAVTHAKLHASVTEMFNIKIATFPVEVEVPILNMVRKRSLSSESSSSTLNSADEAFSPPSSPPTLPAHSALTEWNTLDLLYLIYCLLPNIMGPGELFCSPPLEDLEAISGPIHLQLYQRIPVAPAPAAAYSKDAPIGTGRPSSKLLLAESARGCKDAHAARKSLAQNMLGNGGTVWSMIHQYKILAEIYGTSKCTRESLLRGMRAMRRTSEYECVERYHQLCADVDGTCDLEPKLEVFLLHAGRDELDVWIKNLTEALKRGEQELGGYGKEYTNAAAFLAKAYRELIG
;
A
#
# COMPACT_ATOMS: atom_id res chain seq x y z
N MET A 1 28.03 -27.03 -7.95
CA MET A 1 27.03 -26.27 -8.72
C MET A 1 26.03 -25.72 -7.71
N SER A 2 26.22 -24.47 -7.27
CA SER A 2 25.31 -23.82 -6.31
C SER A 2 24.20 -23.13 -7.08
N THR A 3 22.98 -23.67 -6.98
CA THR A 3 21.75 -23.00 -7.40
C THR A 3 21.43 -21.91 -6.39
N SER A 4 21.62 -20.66 -6.78
CA SER A 4 21.08 -19.48 -6.08
C SER A 4 19.55 -19.56 -6.15
N MET A 5 18.90 -19.79 -5.01
CA MET A 5 17.46 -19.54 -4.85
C MET A 5 17.30 -18.05 -4.55
N GLU A 6 16.59 -17.34 -5.42
CA GLU A 6 16.15 -15.98 -5.17
C GLU A 6 15.18 -15.95 -3.96
N PRO A 7 15.23 -14.92 -3.10
CA PRO A 7 14.26 -14.75 -2.03
C PRO A 7 12.89 -14.44 -2.63
N ILE A 8 11.97 -15.41 -2.57
CA ILE A 8 10.58 -15.24 -2.99
C ILE A 8 9.87 -14.40 -1.93
N ASN A 9 9.44 -13.19 -2.31
CA ASN A 9 8.53 -12.39 -1.50
C ASN A 9 7.13 -13.05 -1.55
N PRO A 10 6.56 -13.53 -0.43
CA PRO A 10 5.31 -14.26 -0.46
C PRO A 10 4.08 -13.43 -0.88
N PHE A 11 4.26 -12.11 -0.98
CA PHE A 11 3.25 -11.15 -1.43
C PHE A 11 3.47 -10.69 -2.88
N ALA A 12 4.62 -10.96 -3.49
CA ALA A 12 4.92 -10.55 -4.86
C ALA A 12 4.16 -11.37 -5.91
N ASP A 13 3.81 -12.61 -5.58
CA ASP A 13 3.05 -13.51 -6.45
C ASP A 13 1.57 -13.11 -6.62
N TYR A 14 1.11 -12.08 -5.90
CA TYR A 14 -0.31 -11.72 -5.81
C TYR A 14 -0.82 -10.74 -6.87
N TYR A 15 0.00 -9.96 -7.59
CA TYR A 15 -0.54 -8.79 -8.29
C TYR A 15 0.03 -8.57 -9.69
N GLY A 16 -0.88 -8.34 -10.66
CA GLY A 16 -0.58 -7.93 -12.02
C GLY A 16 -0.60 -6.40 -12.18
N GLU A 17 -0.12 -5.90 -13.32
CA GLU A 17 -0.04 -4.48 -13.66
C GLU A 17 -1.36 -3.73 -13.48
N ALA A 18 -1.28 -2.47 -13.04
CA ALA A 18 -2.41 -1.56 -12.97
C ALA A 18 -2.97 -1.27 -14.38
N VAL A 19 -4.20 -1.69 -14.65
CA VAL A 19 -4.91 -1.37 -15.90
C VAL A 19 -5.78 -0.14 -15.65
N PHE A 20 -5.41 0.99 -16.28
CA PHE A 20 -6.28 2.16 -16.38
C PHE A 20 -7.35 1.90 -17.45
N VAL A 21 -8.63 1.95 -17.08
CA VAL A 21 -9.75 1.88 -18.04
C VAL A 21 -10.38 3.27 -18.14
N GLU A 22 -10.28 3.87 -19.32
CA GLU A 22 -10.95 5.12 -19.68
C GLU A 22 -12.44 4.88 -20.00
N ASP A 23 -13.27 5.74 -19.38
CA ASP A 23 -14.63 6.19 -19.67
C ASP A 23 -15.60 5.34 -20.53
N ALA A 24 -16.74 5.01 -19.91
CA ALA A 24 -18.04 4.90 -20.58
C ALA A 24 -19.14 5.52 -19.70
N ALA A 25 -19.27 6.84 -19.78
CA ALA A 25 -20.28 7.59 -19.05
C ALA A 25 -21.68 7.46 -19.67
N VAL A 26 -22.67 7.88 -18.86
CA VAL A 26 -24.06 8.24 -19.20
C VAL A 26 -25.14 7.16 -18.96
N THR A 27 -25.06 6.52 -17.78
CA THR A 27 -26.24 6.18 -16.93
C THR A 27 -25.91 6.17 -15.43
N HIS A 28 -24.66 6.48 -15.06
CA HIS A 28 -24.08 6.40 -13.71
C HIS A 28 -24.46 7.53 -12.74
N ALA A 29 -25.13 8.60 -13.18
CA ALA A 29 -25.18 9.84 -12.40
C ALA A 29 -26.13 9.84 -11.18
N LYS A 30 -27.06 8.88 -11.07
CA LYS A 30 -28.03 8.84 -9.95
C LYS A 30 -27.71 7.81 -8.86
N LEU A 31 -26.97 6.74 -9.16
CA LEU A 31 -26.47 5.82 -8.12
C LEU A 31 -25.17 6.31 -7.47
N HIS A 32 -24.40 7.17 -8.14
CA HIS A 32 -23.19 7.74 -7.56
C HIS A 32 -23.48 8.68 -6.38
N ALA A 33 -24.61 9.38 -6.37
CA ALA A 33 -24.89 10.39 -5.33
C ALA A 33 -25.06 9.76 -3.93
N SER A 34 -25.66 8.57 -3.81
CA SER A 34 -25.82 7.90 -2.50
C SER A 34 -24.60 7.09 -2.06
N VAL A 35 -23.75 6.63 -2.98
CA VAL A 35 -22.52 5.88 -2.63
C VAL A 35 -21.35 6.83 -2.35
N THR A 36 -21.32 8.00 -2.99
CA THR A 36 -20.27 9.02 -2.74
C THR A 36 -20.43 9.69 -1.36
N GLU A 37 -21.64 9.73 -0.79
CA GLU A 37 -21.86 10.24 0.57
C GLU A 37 -21.28 9.32 1.67
N MET A 38 -21.08 8.03 1.39
CA MET A 38 -20.41 7.09 2.31
C MET A 38 -18.87 7.12 2.22
N PHE A 39 -18.32 7.62 1.12
CA PHE A 39 -16.87 7.81 0.94
C PHE A 39 -16.50 9.28 0.97
N ASN A 40 -16.78 9.92 2.10
CA ASN A 40 -16.19 11.20 2.44
C ASN A 40 -14.72 10.98 2.87
N ILE A 41 -13.88 10.51 1.94
CA ILE A 41 -12.45 10.75 2.03
C ILE A 41 -12.33 12.26 1.94
N LYS A 42 -12.03 12.91 3.06
CA LYS A 42 -11.55 14.29 3.05
C LYS A 42 -10.25 14.30 2.25
N ILE A 43 -10.37 14.49 0.94
CA ILE A 43 -9.28 15.04 0.15
C ILE A 43 -9.07 16.41 0.75
N ALA A 44 -7.91 16.61 1.39
CA ALA A 44 -7.52 17.91 1.91
C ALA A 44 -7.67 18.93 0.78
N THR A 45 -8.62 19.84 0.93
CA THR A 45 -8.73 21.01 0.07
C THR A 45 -7.44 21.79 0.23
N PHE A 46 -6.80 22.07 -0.92
CA PHE A 46 -5.60 22.90 -0.99
C PHE A 46 -5.79 24.18 -0.15
N PRO A 47 -4.84 24.57 0.71
CA PRO A 47 -4.92 25.88 1.34
C PRO A 47 -4.83 26.96 0.25
N VAL A 48 -5.85 27.80 0.25
CA VAL A 48 -5.97 29.05 -0.50
C VAL A 48 -4.88 30.01 -0.01
N GLU A 49 -4.20 30.63 -0.98
CA GLU A 49 -3.31 31.80 -0.89
C GLU A 49 -2.28 31.81 0.26
N VAL A 50 -1.03 31.50 -0.10
CA VAL A 50 0.14 31.87 0.71
C VAL A 50 0.69 33.19 0.15
N GLU A 51 0.58 34.27 0.93
CA GLU A 51 1.28 35.52 0.63
C GLU A 51 2.80 35.26 0.61
N VAL A 52 3.43 35.53 -0.53
CA VAL A 52 4.87 35.37 -0.71
C VAL A 52 5.56 36.66 -0.27
N PRO A 53 6.58 36.62 0.62
CA PRO A 53 7.37 37.80 0.94
C PRO A 53 8.08 38.32 -0.31
N ILE A 54 7.82 39.56 -0.71
CA ILE A 54 8.57 40.24 -1.77
C ILE A 54 9.99 40.49 -1.24
N LEU A 55 10.95 39.67 -1.68
CA LEU A 55 12.37 39.93 -1.46
C LEU A 55 12.79 41.10 -2.35
N ASN A 56 13.06 42.25 -1.71
CA ASN A 56 13.69 43.40 -2.36
C ASN A 56 15.02 42.97 -3.01
N MET A 57 15.20 43.33 -4.28
CA MET A 57 16.42 43.05 -5.03
C MET A 57 17.65 43.63 -4.34
N VAL A 58 18.55 42.75 -3.88
CA VAL A 58 19.90 43.13 -3.50
C VAL A 58 20.76 43.24 -4.76
N ARG A 59 21.37 44.42 -4.88
CA ARG A 59 22.22 44.93 -5.96
C ARG A 59 23.33 43.94 -6.37
N LYS A 60 23.48 43.74 -7.69
CA LYS A 60 24.60 43.01 -8.34
C LYS A 60 25.96 43.43 -7.75
N ARG A 61 26.76 42.46 -7.30
CA ARG A 61 28.23 42.60 -7.21
C ARG A 61 28.92 41.64 -8.17
N SER A 62 30.00 42.19 -8.71
CA SER A 62 30.86 41.72 -9.78
C SER A 62 31.30 40.26 -9.67
N LEU A 63 31.34 39.62 -10.83
CA LEU A 63 32.08 38.39 -11.11
C LEU A 63 33.57 38.60 -10.81
N SER A 64 34.16 37.66 -10.09
CA SER A 64 35.57 37.30 -10.23
C SER A 64 35.67 35.79 -10.19
N SER A 65 36.15 35.25 -11.31
CA SER A 65 36.47 33.85 -11.53
C SER A 65 37.41 33.31 -10.46
N GLU A 66 37.02 32.22 -9.82
CA GLU A 66 37.99 31.21 -9.38
C GLU A 66 37.46 29.83 -9.78
N SER A 67 38.17 29.28 -10.75
CA SER A 67 38.07 27.92 -11.23
C SER A 67 38.38 26.97 -10.08
N SER A 68 37.46 26.07 -9.77
CA SER A 68 37.77 24.84 -9.05
C SER A 68 36.83 23.76 -9.55
N SER A 69 37.35 22.99 -10.49
CA SER A 69 36.89 21.67 -10.89
C SER A 69 36.77 20.78 -9.65
N SER A 70 35.56 20.33 -9.34
CA SER A 70 35.32 19.18 -8.48
C SER A 70 34.55 18.11 -9.27
N THR A 71 35.22 16.96 -9.32
CA THR A 71 34.86 15.69 -9.91
C THR A 71 33.50 15.18 -9.44
N LEU A 72 32.64 14.84 -10.39
CA LEU A 72 31.49 13.95 -10.23
C LEU A 72 32.01 12.55 -9.88
N ASN A 73 32.09 12.23 -8.59
CA ASN A 73 32.17 10.85 -8.15
C ASN A 73 30.76 10.28 -8.12
N SER A 74 30.38 9.69 -9.26
CA SER A 74 29.29 8.74 -9.37
C SER A 74 29.69 7.46 -8.65
N ALA A 75 29.29 7.32 -7.38
CA ALA A 75 29.23 6.02 -6.73
C ALA A 75 27.83 5.45 -6.99
N ASP A 76 27.70 4.77 -8.12
CA ASP A 76 26.72 3.70 -8.30
C ASP A 76 27.11 2.60 -7.30
N GLU A 77 26.56 2.64 -6.09
CA GLU A 77 26.49 1.44 -5.25
C GLU A 77 25.16 0.75 -5.50
N ALA A 78 25.26 -0.31 -6.29
CA ALA A 78 24.20 -1.26 -6.55
C ALA A 78 23.55 -1.72 -5.25
N PHE A 79 22.25 -1.41 -5.10
CA PHE A 79 21.38 -2.02 -4.11
C PHE A 79 21.45 -3.54 -4.25
N SER A 80 22.10 -4.21 -3.30
CA SER A 80 21.90 -5.64 -3.10
C SER A 80 20.70 -5.82 -2.17
N PRO A 81 19.57 -6.39 -2.65
CA PRO A 81 18.43 -6.68 -1.79
C PRO A 81 18.84 -7.72 -0.72
N PRO A 82 18.29 -7.65 0.50
CA PRO A 82 18.52 -8.68 1.50
C PRO A 82 18.01 -10.03 0.97
N SER A 83 18.89 -11.04 0.93
CA SER A 83 18.66 -12.35 0.31
C SER A 83 17.68 -13.28 1.03
N SER A 84 16.80 -12.77 1.90
CA SER A 84 15.80 -13.60 2.60
C SER A 84 14.66 -12.73 3.16
N PRO A 85 13.40 -13.19 3.15
CA PRO A 85 12.37 -12.60 4.00
C PRO A 85 12.83 -12.70 5.47
N PRO A 86 12.70 -11.64 6.27
CA PRO A 86 13.10 -11.69 7.67
C PRO A 86 12.31 -12.79 8.37
N THR A 87 13.00 -13.82 8.86
CA THR A 87 12.39 -14.83 9.73
C THR A 87 12.07 -14.15 11.06
N LEU A 88 10.79 -13.91 11.31
CA LEU A 88 10.33 -13.15 12.46
C LEU A 88 10.50 -13.95 13.78
N PRO A 89 11.09 -13.36 14.83
CA PRO A 89 11.01 -13.90 16.17
C PRO A 89 9.56 -13.86 16.66
N ALA A 90 9.16 -14.84 17.48
CA ALA A 90 7.84 -14.89 18.10
C ALA A 90 7.52 -13.54 18.76
N HIS A 91 6.48 -12.85 18.27
CA HIS A 91 6.18 -11.46 18.60
C HIS A 91 5.80 -11.27 20.07
N SER A 92 6.82 -10.98 20.89
CA SER A 92 6.73 -10.24 22.15
C SER A 92 5.95 -8.92 21.94
N ALA A 93 5.49 -8.28 23.01
CA ALA A 93 4.67 -7.06 22.96
C ALA A 93 5.17 -6.02 21.91
N LEU A 94 4.23 -5.35 21.20
CA LEU A 94 4.52 -4.27 20.23
C LEU A 94 4.97 -2.97 20.95
N THR A 95 5.56 -3.12 22.14
CA THR A 95 5.88 -2.05 23.08
C THR A 95 6.87 -1.03 22.54
N GLU A 96 7.62 -1.37 21.49
CA GLU A 96 8.61 -0.48 20.88
C GLU A 96 8.47 -0.50 19.35
N TRP A 97 7.56 0.32 18.80
CA TRP A 97 7.49 0.64 17.36
C TRP A 97 8.87 1.02 16.81
N ASN A 98 9.54 0.03 16.24
CA ASN A 98 10.87 0.15 15.63
C ASN A 98 10.76 0.18 14.10
N THR A 99 11.89 0.28 13.42
CA THR A 99 11.94 0.30 11.94
C THR A 99 11.33 -0.95 11.32
N LEU A 100 11.54 -2.13 11.90
CA LEU A 100 10.99 -3.38 11.37
C LEU A 100 9.47 -3.45 11.50
N ASP A 101 8.91 -3.01 12.63
CA ASP A 101 7.45 -2.99 12.82
C ASP A 101 6.77 -2.03 11.84
N LEU A 102 7.36 -0.84 11.62
CA LEU A 102 6.84 0.12 10.65
C LEU A 102 6.93 -0.42 9.22
N LEU A 103 8.06 -1.02 8.85
CA LEU A 103 8.20 -1.66 7.54
C LEU A 103 7.18 -2.78 7.38
N TYR A 104 7.02 -3.65 8.37
CA TYR A 104 6.05 -4.74 8.32
C TYR A 104 4.60 -4.23 8.23
N LEU A 105 4.27 -3.13 8.89
CA LEU A 105 3.00 -2.44 8.70
C LEU A 105 2.82 -1.93 7.26
N ILE A 106 3.85 -1.32 6.68
CA ILE A 106 3.83 -0.89 5.27
C ILE A 106 3.61 -2.10 4.35
N TYR A 107 4.30 -3.22 4.58
CA TYR A 107 4.09 -4.47 3.84
C TYR A 107 2.64 -4.98 3.95
N CYS A 108 2.05 -4.91 5.14
CA CYS A 108 0.68 -5.34 5.38
C CYS A 108 -0.39 -4.42 4.79
N LEU A 109 -0.13 -3.11 4.68
CA LEU A 109 -1.16 -2.15 4.23
C LEU A 109 -1.03 -1.76 2.77
N LEU A 110 0.17 -1.84 2.20
CA LEU A 110 0.47 -1.40 0.83
C LEU A 110 1.15 -2.51 0.02
N PRO A 111 0.64 -3.75 0.01
CA PRO A 111 1.31 -4.87 -0.66
C PRO A 111 1.51 -4.64 -2.16
N ASN A 112 0.66 -3.82 -2.80
CA ASN A 112 0.66 -3.55 -4.24
C ASN A 112 1.70 -2.52 -4.70
N ILE A 113 2.33 -1.80 -3.78
CA ILE A 113 3.20 -0.63 -4.06
C ILE A 113 4.66 -0.92 -3.63
N MET A 114 4.99 -2.19 -3.37
CA MET A 114 6.30 -2.57 -2.83
C MET A 114 7.29 -3.05 -3.90
N GLY A 115 7.22 -2.47 -5.10
CA GLY A 115 8.31 -2.58 -6.05
C GLY A 115 9.59 -1.93 -5.49
N PRO A 116 10.79 -2.41 -5.88
CA PRO A 116 12.05 -1.81 -5.44
C PRO A 116 12.09 -0.30 -5.74
N GLY A 117 12.26 0.52 -4.71
CA GLY A 117 12.38 1.99 -4.85
C GLY A 117 11.06 2.73 -5.10
N GLU A 118 9.91 2.07 -4.96
CA GLU A 118 8.58 2.68 -5.08
C GLU A 118 8.14 3.40 -3.81
N LEU A 119 8.51 2.90 -2.63
CA LEU A 119 8.20 3.53 -1.34
C LEU A 119 9.48 4.01 -0.66
N PHE A 120 9.43 5.20 -0.07
CA PHE A 120 10.53 5.71 0.75
C PHE A 120 10.02 6.66 1.85
N CYS A 121 10.78 6.73 2.93
CA CYS A 121 10.53 7.66 4.03
C CYS A 121 11.40 8.91 3.91
N SER A 122 10.89 10.04 4.39
CA SER A 122 11.63 11.28 4.56
C SER A 122 11.37 11.84 5.97
N PRO A 123 12.41 12.00 6.80
CA PRO A 123 13.79 11.52 6.61
C PRO A 123 13.87 9.97 6.50
N PRO A 124 14.97 9.41 5.97
CA PRO A 124 15.19 7.97 5.92
C PRO A 124 15.11 7.32 7.31
N LEU A 125 14.66 6.06 7.38
CA LEU A 125 14.38 5.40 8.67
C LEU A 125 15.65 5.11 9.47
N GLU A 126 16.77 4.90 8.77
CA GLU A 126 18.12 4.70 9.27
C GLU A 126 18.71 5.96 9.92
N ASP A 127 18.31 7.14 9.44
CA ASP A 127 18.84 8.42 9.93
C ASP A 127 18.10 8.91 11.17
N LEU A 128 16.94 8.34 11.48
CA LEU A 128 16.04 8.85 12.52
C LEU A 128 16.68 8.98 13.90
N GLU A 129 17.53 8.03 14.28
CA GLU A 129 18.20 8.04 15.60
C GLU A 129 19.29 9.12 15.70
N ALA A 130 19.79 9.62 14.56
CA ALA A 130 20.84 10.65 14.50
C ALA A 130 20.27 12.08 14.47
N ILE A 131 18.97 12.25 14.27
CA ILE A 131 18.33 13.55 14.18
C ILE A 131 18.19 14.17 15.56
N SER A 132 18.76 15.36 15.73
CA SER A 132 18.56 16.18 16.94
C SER A 132 17.39 17.14 16.74
N GLY A 133 16.40 17.08 17.64
CA GLY A 133 15.23 17.95 17.61
C GLY A 133 13.95 17.26 17.09
N PRO A 134 12.88 18.03 16.82
CA PRO A 134 11.59 17.45 16.49
C PRO A 134 11.59 16.79 15.10
N ILE A 135 11.12 15.54 15.05
CA ILE A 135 11.05 14.71 13.86
C ILE A 135 9.66 14.81 13.23
N HIS A 136 9.62 14.89 11.90
CA HIS A 136 8.42 14.75 11.10
C HIS A 136 8.68 13.75 10.00
N LEU A 137 8.17 12.54 10.17
CA LEU A 137 8.41 11.39 9.31
C LEU A 137 7.29 11.28 8.28
N GLN A 138 7.63 11.20 7.00
CA GLN A 138 6.68 11.17 5.89
C GLN A 138 6.95 9.96 5.01
N LEU A 139 5.91 9.21 4.66
CA LEU A 139 5.95 8.08 3.74
C LEU A 139 5.48 8.53 2.35
N TYR A 140 6.31 8.29 1.34
CA TYR A 140 6.03 8.66 -0.04
C TYR A 140 6.01 7.43 -0.95
N GLN A 141 5.17 7.51 -1.98
CA GLN A 141 5.24 6.70 -3.19
C GLN A 141 5.94 7.48 -4.30
N ARG A 142 6.89 6.86 -4.99
CA ARG A 142 7.53 7.39 -6.18
C ARG A 142 6.60 7.23 -7.37
N ILE A 143 6.35 8.33 -8.07
CA ILE A 143 5.58 8.33 -9.31
C ILE A 143 6.57 8.42 -10.48
N PRO A 144 6.49 7.51 -11.48
CA PRO A 144 7.24 7.64 -12.71
C PRO A 144 6.94 8.98 -13.38
N VAL A 145 7.97 9.80 -13.56
CA VAL A 145 7.82 11.09 -14.23
C VAL A 145 8.02 10.89 -15.73
N ALA A 146 6.97 11.13 -16.51
CA ALA A 146 7.14 11.38 -17.93
C ALA A 146 7.84 12.74 -18.13
N PRO A 147 8.84 12.84 -19.03
CA PRO A 147 9.48 14.11 -19.30
C PRO A 147 8.43 15.13 -19.76
N ALA A 148 8.44 16.30 -19.12
CA ALA A 148 7.50 17.34 -19.49
C ALA A 148 7.72 17.74 -20.96
N PRO A 149 6.65 17.83 -21.78
CA PRO A 149 6.79 18.23 -23.18
C PRO A 149 7.35 19.65 -23.25
N ALA A 150 8.13 19.96 -24.28
CA ALA A 150 8.78 21.27 -24.43
C ALA A 150 7.79 22.46 -24.36
N ALA A 151 6.54 22.23 -24.79
CA ALA A 151 5.46 23.21 -24.70
C ALA A 151 5.09 23.60 -23.26
N ALA A 152 5.34 22.75 -22.26
CA ALA A 152 5.11 23.03 -20.84
C ALA A 152 6.10 24.07 -20.27
N TYR A 153 7.20 24.35 -20.97
CA TYR A 153 8.17 25.40 -20.62
C TYR A 153 8.06 26.64 -21.54
N SER A 154 6.97 26.77 -22.31
CA SER A 154 6.76 27.93 -23.17
C SER A 154 6.58 29.20 -22.34
N LYS A 155 7.13 30.32 -22.84
CA LYS A 155 6.89 31.69 -22.35
C LYS A 155 5.39 32.00 -22.22
N ASP A 156 4.58 31.42 -23.10
CA ASP A 156 3.15 31.69 -23.21
C ASP A 156 2.30 30.65 -22.43
N ALA A 157 2.95 29.69 -21.76
CA ALA A 157 2.25 28.79 -20.87
C ALA A 157 1.76 29.55 -19.62
N PRO A 158 0.56 29.24 -19.09
CA PRO A 158 0.14 29.76 -17.80
C PRO A 158 1.22 29.43 -16.76
N ILE A 159 1.42 30.30 -15.76
CA ILE A 159 2.37 30.11 -14.65
C ILE A 159 1.86 28.96 -13.76
N GLY A 160 1.85 27.75 -14.31
CA GLY A 160 1.74 26.49 -13.61
C GLY A 160 3.16 25.92 -13.58
N THR A 161 3.59 25.45 -12.42
CA THR A 161 4.98 25.06 -12.21
C THR A 161 5.46 23.94 -13.13
N GLY A 162 4.59 23.27 -13.90
CA GLY A 162 4.91 22.34 -15.01
C GLY A 162 5.80 21.15 -14.63
N ARG A 163 6.28 21.13 -13.39
CA ARG A 163 7.21 20.17 -12.83
C ARG A 163 6.37 18.99 -12.41
N PRO A 164 6.57 17.83 -13.06
CA PRO A 164 5.93 16.61 -12.62
C PRO A 164 6.34 16.35 -11.17
N SER A 165 5.37 16.09 -10.29
CA SER A 165 5.71 15.59 -8.95
C SER A 165 6.16 14.15 -9.10
N SER A 166 7.40 13.86 -8.72
CA SER A 166 7.93 12.49 -8.71
C SER A 166 7.53 11.70 -7.46
N LYS A 167 6.71 12.29 -6.59
CA LYS A 167 6.41 11.79 -5.25
C LYS A 167 4.94 12.07 -4.87
N LEU A 168 4.28 11.07 -4.30
CA LEU A 168 2.95 11.14 -3.69
C LEU A 168 3.08 10.87 -2.20
N LEU A 169 2.62 11.80 -1.36
CA LEU A 169 2.59 11.58 0.08
C LEU A 169 1.45 10.61 0.42
N LEU A 170 1.78 9.50 1.08
CA LEU A 170 0.80 8.49 1.49
C LEU A 170 0.35 8.69 2.94
N ALA A 171 1.30 8.97 3.83
CA ALA A 171 1.04 9.20 5.25
C ALA A 171 2.18 10.02 5.86
N GLU A 172 1.89 10.72 6.94
CA GLU A 172 2.90 11.46 7.70
C GLU A 172 2.68 11.29 9.20
N SER A 173 3.74 11.40 10.00
CA SER A 173 3.67 11.50 11.45
C SER A 173 3.17 12.88 11.87
N ALA A 174 2.74 13.02 13.12
CA ALA A 174 2.51 14.32 13.72
C ALA A 174 3.74 15.22 13.60
N ARG A 175 3.50 16.53 13.52
CA ARG A 175 4.57 17.51 13.50
C ARG A 175 5.17 17.61 14.91
N GLY A 176 6.49 17.48 14.99
CA GLY A 176 7.22 17.71 16.23
C GLY A 176 7.33 16.50 17.15
N CYS A 177 7.38 15.29 16.61
CA CYS A 177 7.69 14.09 17.39
C CYS A 177 9.05 14.23 18.07
N LYS A 178 9.11 13.92 19.37
CA LYS A 178 10.30 14.22 20.20
C LYS A 178 11.49 13.29 19.92
N ASP A 179 11.20 12.09 19.42
CA ASP A 179 12.17 11.04 19.15
C ASP A 179 11.69 10.16 17.98
N ALA A 180 12.58 9.27 17.52
CA ALA A 180 12.35 8.39 16.40
C ALA A 180 11.19 7.42 16.64
N HIS A 181 11.08 6.90 17.87
CA HIS A 181 10.00 5.99 18.26
C HIS A 181 8.62 6.65 18.15
N ALA A 182 8.47 7.87 18.67
CA ALA A 182 7.24 8.65 18.60
C ALA A 182 6.88 9.00 17.14
N ALA A 183 7.88 9.27 16.29
CA ALA A 183 7.65 9.52 14.87
C ALA A 183 7.13 8.27 14.14
N ARG A 184 7.76 7.10 14.36
CA ARG A 184 7.31 5.81 13.79
C ARG A 184 5.91 5.44 14.28
N LYS A 185 5.67 5.54 15.59
CA LYS A 185 4.36 5.26 16.20
C LYS A 185 3.26 6.18 15.66
N SER A 186 3.56 7.48 15.55
CA SER A 186 2.59 8.45 15.03
C SER A 186 2.31 8.25 13.54
N LEU A 187 3.32 7.90 12.72
CA LEU A 187 3.10 7.53 11.32
C LEU A 187 2.23 6.26 11.22
N ALA A 188 2.55 5.22 11.99
CA ALA A 188 1.79 3.98 12.04
C ALA A 188 0.32 4.23 12.43
N GLN A 189 0.09 5.07 13.43
CA GLN A 189 -1.25 5.47 13.86
C GLN A 189 -2.01 6.15 12.71
N ASN A 190 -1.38 7.06 11.98
CA ASN A 190 -2.01 7.74 10.84
C ASN A 190 -2.29 6.78 9.67
N MET A 191 -1.41 5.80 9.41
CA MET A 191 -1.65 4.75 8.41
C MET A 191 -2.83 3.84 8.79
N LEU A 192 -3.01 3.57 10.09
CA LEU A 192 -4.11 2.76 10.63
C LEU A 192 -5.41 3.55 10.82
N GLY A 193 -5.41 4.86 10.56
CA GLY A 193 -6.54 5.75 10.82
C GLY A 193 -7.83 5.40 10.05
N ASN A 194 -7.71 4.70 8.91
CA ASN A 194 -8.86 4.15 8.19
C ASN A 194 -9.20 2.74 8.69
N GLY A 195 -10.00 2.67 9.75
CA GLY A 195 -10.43 1.40 10.34
C GLY A 195 -11.12 0.45 9.36
N GLY A 196 -11.90 0.97 8.40
CA GLY A 196 -12.56 0.16 7.38
C GLY A 196 -11.55 -0.60 6.51
N THR A 197 -10.52 0.10 6.02
CA THR A 197 -9.42 -0.51 5.25
C THR A 197 -8.66 -1.54 6.08
N VAL A 198 -8.33 -1.22 7.34
CA VAL A 198 -7.60 -2.16 8.21
C VAL A 198 -8.39 -3.43 8.47
N TRP A 199 -9.69 -3.32 8.76
CA TRP A 199 -10.56 -4.49 8.94
C TRP A 199 -10.68 -5.33 7.67
N SER A 200 -10.82 -4.68 6.51
CA SER A 200 -10.83 -5.37 5.22
C SER A 200 -9.54 -6.17 4.99
N MET A 201 -8.38 -5.56 5.23
CA MET A 201 -7.07 -6.24 5.10
C MET A 201 -6.93 -7.42 6.07
N ILE A 202 -7.37 -7.26 7.32
CA ILE A 202 -7.37 -8.36 8.30
C ILE A 202 -8.24 -9.52 7.81
N HIS A 203 -9.45 -9.25 7.29
CA HIS A 203 -10.34 -10.28 6.77
C HIS A 203 -9.75 -10.97 5.54
N GLN A 204 -9.21 -10.19 4.61
CA GLN A 204 -8.50 -10.70 3.45
C GLN A 204 -7.39 -11.68 3.86
N TYR A 205 -6.50 -11.28 4.77
CA TYR A 205 -5.42 -12.15 5.23
C TYR A 205 -5.91 -13.41 5.94
N LYS A 206 -6.98 -13.33 6.74
CA LYS A 206 -7.59 -14.54 7.33
C LYS A 206 -8.11 -15.51 6.27
N ILE A 207 -8.84 -14.99 5.27
CA ILE A 207 -9.36 -15.80 4.16
C ILE A 207 -8.21 -16.44 3.38
N LEU A 208 -7.15 -15.69 3.09
CA LEU A 208 -5.98 -16.21 2.38
C LEU A 208 -5.25 -17.29 3.16
N ALA A 209 -5.10 -17.10 4.47
CA ALA A 209 -4.54 -18.12 5.35
C ALA A 209 -5.35 -19.42 5.30
N GLU A 210 -6.68 -19.32 5.35
CA GLU A 210 -7.58 -20.47 5.28
C GLU A 210 -7.50 -21.16 3.90
N ILE A 211 -7.60 -20.42 2.79
CA ILE A 211 -7.50 -20.96 1.42
C ILE A 211 -6.20 -21.75 1.24
N TYR A 212 -5.09 -21.20 1.70
CA TYR A 212 -3.78 -21.85 1.56
C TYR A 212 -3.57 -23.02 2.52
N GLY A 213 -4.34 -23.10 3.60
CA GLY A 213 -4.43 -24.27 4.48
C GLY A 213 -5.34 -25.39 3.97
N THR A 214 -6.20 -25.14 2.96
CA THR A 214 -7.12 -26.17 2.45
C THR A 214 -6.46 -27.18 1.51
N SER A 215 -7.18 -28.24 1.15
CA SER A 215 -6.71 -29.21 0.16
C SER A 215 -6.76 -28.65 -1.27
N LYS A 216 -5.93 -29.17 -2.17
CA LYS A 216 -5.99 -28.83 -3.61
C LYS A 216 -7.40 -28.97 -4.20
N CYS A 217 -8.13 -30.04 -3.87
CA CYS A 217 -9.51 -30.24 -4.33
C CYS A 217 -10.44 -29.10 -3.90
N THR A 218 -10.29 -28.63 -2.66
CA THR A 218 -11.05 -27.49 -2.13
C THR A 218 -10.71 -26.23 -2.91
N ARG A 219 -9.43 -25.91 -3.08
CA ARG A 219 -8.98 -24.76 -3.89
C ARG A 219 -9.50 -24.80 -5.33
N GLU A 220 -9.50 -25.95 -5.98
CA GLU A 220 -10.09 -26.12 -7.32
C GLU A 220 -11.60 -25.84 -7.31
N SER A 221 -12.30 -26.25 -6.25
CA SER A 221 -13.72 -25.96 -6.06
C SER A 221 -13.98 -24.47 -5.87
N LEU A 222 -13.21 -23.81 -4.99
CA LEU A 222 -13.27 -22.36 -4.78
C LEU A 222 -13.02 -21.59 -6.08
N LEU A 223 -12.03 -22.01 -6.87
CA LEU A 223 -11.72 -21.38 -8.17
C LEU A 223 -12.87 -21.50 -9.17
N ARG A 224 -13.57 -22.64 -9.20
CA ARG A 224 -14.78 -22.80 -10.01
C ARG A 224 -15.88 -21.86 -9.53
N GLY A 225 -16.07 -21.74 -8.22
CA GLY A 225 -17.02 -20.80 -7.60
C GLY A 225 -16.74 -19.34 -7.98
N MET A 226 -15.50 -18.88 -7.82
CA MET A 226 -15.09 -17.52 -8.21
C MET A 226 -15.31 -17.24 -9.70
N ARG A 227 -14.98 -18.21 -10.58
CA ARG A 227 -15.23 -18.07 -12.03
C ARG A 227 -16.71 -18.04 -12.39
N ALA A 228 -17.56 -18.73 -11.62
CA ALA A 228 -19.01 -18.64 -11.77
C ALA A 228 -19.52 -17.26 -11.33
N MET A 229 -19.08 -16.79 -10.16
CA MET A 229 -19.42 -15.46 -9.63
C MET A 229 -19.05 -14.33 -10.59
N ARG A 230 -17.93 -14.43 -11.30
CA ARG A 230 -17.54 -13.43 -12.32
C ARG A 230 -18.56 -13.27 -13.46
N ARG A 231 -19.38 -14.30 -13.71
CA ARG A 231 -20.42 -14.29 -14.75
C ARG A 231 -21.79 -13.92 -14.21
N THR A 232 -21.90 -13.77 -12.89
CA THR A 232 -23.14 -13.43 -12.20
C THR A 232 -23.46 -11.96 -12.40
N SER A 233 -24.74 -11.64 -12.59
CA SER A 233 -25.16 -10.24 -12.71
C SER A 233 -24.97 -9.49 -11.40
N GLU A 234 -24.71 -8.18 -11.50
CA GLU A 234 -24.58 -7.31 -10.31
C GLU A 234 -25.79 -7.39 -9.38
N TYR A 235 -26.99 -7.40 -9.96
CA TYR A 235 -28.23 -7.53 -9.21
C TYR A 235 -28.25 -8.83 -8.37
N GLU A 236 -27.90 -9.96 -8.98
CA GLU A 236 -27.84 -11.24 -8.27
C GLU A 236 -26.75 -11.23 -7.19
N CYS A 237 -25.59 -10.62 -7.44
CA CYS A 237 -24.54 -10.48 -6.43
C CYS A 237 -25.02 -9.71 -5.19
N VAL A 238 -25.74 -8.60 -5.39
CA VAL A 238 -26.28 -7.78 -4.29
C VAL A 238 -27.34 -8.56 -3.49
N GLU A 239 -28.27 -9.23 -4.18
CA GLU A 239 -29.28 -10.06 -3.51
C GLU A 239 -28.65 -11.20 -2.71
N ARG A 240 -27.65 -11.89 -3.28
CA ARG A 240 -26.91 -12.95 -2.56
C ARG A 240 -26.16 -12.40 -1.35
N TYR A 241 -25.55 -11.21 -1.47
CA TYR A 241 -24.88 -10.58 -0.33
C TYR A 241 -25.86 -10.30 0.80
N HIS A 242 -27.04 -9.73 0.50
CA HIS A 242 -28.07 -9.46 1.50
C HIS A 242 -28.60 -10.72 2.19
N GLN A 243 -28.73 -11.82 1.44
CA GLN A 243 -29.14 -13.11 2.00
C GLN A 243 -28.08 -13.68 2.94
N LEU A 244 -26.80 -13.56 2.59
CA LEU A 244 -25.70 -14.16 3.35
C LEU A 244 -25.24 -13.30 4.53
N CYS A 245 -25.31 -11.97 4.44
CA CYS A 245 -24.74 -11.08 5.46
C CYS A 245 -25.45 -11.15 6.83
N ALA A 246 -26.66 -11.70 6.88
CA ALA A 246 -27.39 -11.90 8.13
C ALA A 246 -26.95 -13.18 8.87
N ASP A 247 -26.51 -14.20 8.13
CA ASP A 247 -26.34 -15.56 8.64
C ASP A 247 -24.87 -16.04 8.63
N VAL A 248 -23.99 -15.36 7.89
CA VAL A 248 -22.57 -15.71 7.78
C VAL A 248 -21.73 -14.87 8.74
N ASP A 249 -21.07 -15.54 9.68
CA ASP A 249 -20.15 -14.93 10.62
C ASP A 249 -18.74 -15.57 10.57
N GLY A 250 -17.86 -15.15 11.47
CA GLY A 250 -16.48 -15.65 11.55
C GLY A 250 -16.34 -17.11 11.98
N THR A 251 -17.42 -17.75 12.42
CA THR A 251 -17.46 -19.16 12.83
C THR A 251 -17.89 -20.10 11.70
N CYS A 252 -18.43 -19.55 10.61
CA CYS A 252 -18.79 -20.32 9.43
C CYS A 252 -17.58 -20.93 8.72
N ASP A 253 -17.85 -21.93 7.89
CA ASP A 253 -16.87 -22.53 7.01
C ASP A 253 -16.29 -21.53 5.99
N LEU A 254 -15.18 -21.88 5.36
CA LEU A 254 -14.44 -20.98 4.46
C LEU A 254 -15.30 -20.51 3.29
N GLU A 255 -16.06 -21.40 2.67
CA GLU A 255 -16.86 -21.12 1.47
C GLU A 255 -17.82 -19.93 1.64
N PRO A 256 -18.73 -19.91 2.64
CA PRO A 256 -19.64 -18.79 2.84
C PRO A 256 -18.89 -17.50 3.24
N LYS A 257 -17.83 -17.59 4.05
CA LYS A 257 -17.03 -16.40 4.43
C LYS A 257 -16.37 -15.77 3.22
N LEU A 258 -15.78 -16.59 2.36
CA LEU A 258 -15.17 -16.17 1.10
C LEU A 258 -16.21 -15.56 0.17
N GLU A 259 -17.39 -16.18 0.04
CA GLU A 259 -18.47 -15.65 -0.79
C GLU A 259 -18.91 -14.26 -0.31
N VAL A 260 -19.19 -14.08 0.98
CA VAL A 260 -19.55 -12.77 1.54
C VAL A 260 -18.46 -11.74 1.32
N PHE A 261 -17.20 -12.12 1.51
CA PHE A 261 -16.06 -11.22 1.27
C PHE A 261 -15.99 -10.79 -0.20
N LEU A 262 -16.09 -11.74 -1.15
CA LEU A 262 -16.00 -11.47 -2.58
C LEU A 262 -17.24 -10.74 -3.13
N LEU A 263 -18.40 -10.88 -2.51
CA LEU A 263 -19.60 -10.11 -2.88
C LEU A 263 -19.56 -8.67 -2.36
N HIS A 264 -18.67 -8.36 -1.42
CA HIS A 264 -18.47 -7.04 -0.84
C HIS A 264 -17.08 -6.49 -1.14
N ALA A 265 -16.17 -6.53 -0.17
CA ALA A 265 -14.86 -5.88 -0.25
C ALA A 265 -13.96 -6.44 -1.36
N GLY A 266 -14.08 -7.73 -1.69
CA GLY A 266 -13.25 -8.39 -2.69
C GLY A 266 -13.79 -8.34 -4.11
N ARG A 267 -14.93 -7.69 -4.35
CA ARG A 267 -15.65 -7.78 -5.63
C ARG A 267 -14.87 -7.16 -6.79
N ASP A 268 -14.35 -5.96 -6.57
CA ASP A 268 -13.59 -5.22 -7.58
C ASP A 268 -12.25 -5.91 -7.91
N GLU A 269 -11.80 -6.79 -7.02
CA GLU A 269 -10.55 -7.54 -7.16
C GLU A 269 -10.78 -9.00 -7.58
N LEU A 270 -12.00 -9.41 -7.94
CA LEU A 270 -12.32 -10.82 -8.19
C LEU A 270 -11.39 -11.50 -9.21
N ASP A 271 -10.97 -10.80 -10.26
CA ASP A 271 -10.02 -11.34 -11.25
C ASP A 271 -8.62 -11.55 -10.67
N VAL A 272 -8.18 -10.70 -9.75
CA VAL A 272 -6.93 -10.86 -9.00
C VAL A 272 -7.01 -12.10 -8.11
N TRP A 273 -8.13 -12.29 -7.40
CA TRP A 273 -8.38 -13.50 -6.60
C TRP A 273 -8.36 -14.78 -7.45
N ILE A 274 -9.01 -14.76 -8.62
CA ILE A 274 -9.00 -15.88 -9.57
C ILE A 274 -7.58 -16.17 -10.06
N LYS A 275 -6.79 -15.15 -10.39
CA LYS A 275 -5.40 -15.29 -10.82
C LYS A 275 -4.56 -15.93 -9.71
N ASN A 276 -4.67 -15.42 -8.49
CA ASN A 276 -3.86 -15.88 -7.35
C ASN A 276 -4.17 -17.33 -6.98
N LEU A 277 -5.45 -17.70 -6.96
CA LEU A 277 -5.84 -19.08 -6.72
C LEU A 277 -5.40 -20.00 -7.86
N THR A 278 -5.38 -19.51 -9.11
CA THR A 278 -4.83 -20.25 -10.25
C THR A 278 -3.33 -20.50 -10.10
N GLU A 279 -2.56 -19.51 -9.63
CA GLU A 279 -1.13 -19.68 -9.34
C GLU A 279 -0.88 -20.59 -8.13
N ALA A 280 -1.67 -20.46 -7.07
CA ALA A 280 -1.58 -21.32 -5.89
C ALA A 280 -1.76 -22.80 -6.25
N LEU A 281 -2.64 -23.13 -7.19
CA LEU A 281 -2.84 -24.51 -7.66
C LEU A 281 -1.63 -25.12 -8.39
N LYS A 282 -0.68 -24.29 -8.84
CA LYS A 282 0.58 -24.74 -9.46
C LYS A 282 1.69 -24.99 -8.44
N ARG A 283 1.51 -24.55 -7.19
CA ARG A 283 2.52 -24.63 -6.12
C ARG A 283 2.37 -25.91 -5.31
N GLY A 284 3.44 -26.24 -4.58
CA GLY A 284 3.45 -27.39 -3.65
C GLY A 284 2.72 -27.07 -2.33
N GLU A 285 2.09 -28.07 -1.73
CA GLU A 285 1.35 -27.94 -0.45
C GLU A 285 2.22 -27.36 0.68
N GLN A 286 3.50 -27.76 0.74
CA GLN A 286 4.43 -27.25 1.75
C GLN A 286 4.68 -25.74 1.58
N GLU A 287 4.81 -25.28 0.34
CA GLU A 287 5.01 -23.87 0.01
C GLU A 287 3.76 -23.07 0.43
N LEU A 288 2.58 -23.54 0.04
CA LEU A 288 1.28 -22.95 0.40
C LEU A 288 1.07 -22.86 1.92
N GLY A 289 1.47 -23.89 2.67
CA GLY A 289 1.45 -23.85 4.13
C GLY A 289 2.32 -22.73 4.72
N GLY A 290 3.46 -22.43 4.08
CA GLY A 290 4.29 -21.27 4.41
C GLY A 290 3.56 -19.95 4.23
N TYR A 291 2.95 -19.73 3.05
CA TYR A 291 2.15 -18.53 2.80
C TYR A 291 0.98 -18.41 3.78
N GLY A 292 0.27 -19.51 4.06
CA GLY A 292 -0.86 -19.49 4.98
C GLY A 292 -0.47 -19.03 6.40
N LYS A 293 0.73 -19.43 6.85
CA LYS A 293 1.31 -18.95 8.11
C LYS A 293 1.64 -17.45 8.06
N GLU A 294 2.23 -16.97 6.98
CA GLU A 294 2.55 -15.54 6.83
C GLU A 294 1.28 -14.67 6.83
N TYR A 295 0.22 -15.10 6.15
CA TYR A 295 -1.07 -14.40 6.20
C TYR A 295 -1.71 -14.41 7.59
N THR A 296 -1.58 -15.52 8.32
CA THR A 296 -2.01 -15.60 9.73
C THR A 296 -1.25 -14.59 10.58
N ASN A 297 0.07 -14.49 10.41
CA ASN A 297 0.91 -13.55 11.13
C ASN A 297 0.54 -12.10 10.80
N ALA A 298 0.34 -11.78 9.51
CA ALA A 298 -0.04 -10.44 9.06
C ALA A 298 -1.39 -10.01 9.63
N ALA A 299 -2.40 -10.89 9.59
CA ALA A 299 -3.71 -10.63 10.18
C ALA A 299 -3.63 -10.38 11.69
N ALA A 300 -2.85 -11.20 12.41
CA ALA A 300 -2.66 -11.06 13.85
C ALA A 300 -1.90 -9.77 14.21
N PHE A 301 -0.86 -9.43 13.44
CA PHE A 301 -0.10 -8.20 13.61
C PHE A 301 -0.98 -6.97 13.40
N LEU A 302 -1.71 -6.89 12.28
CA LEU A 302 -2.61 -5.76 11.99
C LEU A 302 -3.69 -5.60 13.07
N ALA A 303 -4.31 -6.70 13.51
CA ALA A 303 -5.32 -6.67 14.56
C ALA A 303 -4.75 -6.16 15.90
N LYS A 304 -3.52 -6.56 16.23
CA LYS A 304 -2.81 -6.11 17.45
C LYS A 304 -2.42 -4.63 17.33
N ALA A 305 -1.81 -4.22 16.22
CA ALA A 305 -1.40 -2.85 15.96
C ALA A 305 -2.59 -1.88 15.98
N TYR A 306 -3.70 -2.25 15.34
CA TYR A 306 -4.92 -1.45 15.34
C TYR A 306 -5.49 -1.26 16.75
N ARG A 307 -5.57 -2.34 17.53
CA ARG A 307 -6.04 -2.28 18.92
C ARG A 307 -5.14 -1.42 19.80
N GLU A 308 -3.83 -1.43 19.57
CA GLU A 308 -2.89 -0.67 20.40
C GLU A 308 -2.87 0.83 20.08
N LEU A 309 -3.03 1.20 18.80
CA LEU A 309 -2.87 2.58 18.33
C LEU A 309 -4.17 3.34 18.11
N ILE A 310 -5.28 2.64 17.89
CA ILE A 310 -6.58 3.22 17.54
C ILE A 310 -7.68 2.82 18.53
N GLY A 311 -7.70 1.56 18.96
CA GLY A 311 -8.70 1.00 19.88
C GLY A 311 -8.58 1.51 21.31
#